data_AF-A0A1Q3JLV8-F1
#
_entry.id   AF-A0A1Q3JLV8-F1
#
_cell.length_a   1.000
_cell.length_b   1.000
_cell.length_c   1.000
_cell.angle_alpha   90.00
_cell.angle_beta   90.00
_cell.angle_gamma   90.00
#
_symmetry.space_group_name_H-M   'P 1'
#
loop_
_entity.id
_entity.type
_entity.pdbx_description
1 polymer ?
#
loop_
_entity_poly.entity_id
_entity_poly.type
_entity_poly.pdbx_seq_one_letter_code
_entity_poly.pdbx_strand_id
1 'polypeptide(L)'
;MSRAPESAGSKDGAWIDAFMEMMAVERAAAANTLKAYAKDLEDARGFLAAKGDSLAGADAATIEAYFADLGARGLSAATAARRRAAVRQFYRFVLGEGWRTDDPSRRVAAPKAGRPLPKVLSREEMDRLIAAAAAEDGKQGLRMAALVELAYASGLRVSELVGLTYVAVARDPAYLMVKGKGGKERLAPLNDAARTAVKAYLEVRKAFLTKGAKDSPWLFPSSGATGRLT
;
A
#
# COMPACT_ATOMS: atom_id res chain seq x y z
N MET A 1 18.36 -45.88 -4.08
CA MET A 1 18.07 -44.75 -3.18
C MET A 1 16.90 -43.97 -3.77
N SER A 2 15.69 -44.23 -3.29
CA SER A 2 14.46 -43.59 -3.77
C SER A 2 14.31 -42.24 -3.09
N ARG A 3 14.29 -41.15 -3.87
CA ARG A 3 14.04 -39.79 -3.38
C ARG A 3 12.57 -39.74 -2.94
N ALA A 4 12.31 -39.44 -1.68
CA ALA A 4 10.94 -39.28 -1.17
C ALA A 4 10.19 -38.22 -2.00
N PRO A 5 8.87 -38.39 -2.24
CA PRO A 5 8.09 -37.40 -2.96
C PRO A 5 8.10 -36.09 -2.17
N GLU A 6 8.57 -35.00 -2.79
CA GLU A 6 8.36 -33.64 -2.27
C GLU A 6 6.86 -33.43 -2.07
N SER A 7 6.44 -33.15 -0.84
CA SER A 7 5.03 -32.93 -0.54
C SER A 7 4.52 -31.72 -1.33
N ALA A 8 3.29 -31.78 -1.83
CA ALA A 8 2.70 -30.68 -2.61
C ALA A 8 2.73 -29.33 -1.86
N GLY A 9 2.62 -29.36 -0.52
CA GLY A 9 2.79 -28.18 0.33
C GLY A 9 4.20 -27.59 0.34
N SER A 10 5.24 -28.42 0.16
CA SER A 10 6.63 -27.96 -0.02
C SER A 10 6.84 -27.24 -1.36
N LYS A 11 6.15 -27.69 -2.41
CA LYS A 11 6.26 -27.14 -3.76
C LYS A 11 5.58 -25.77 -3.88
N ASP A 12 4.42 -25.62 -3.25
CA ASP A 12 3.70 -24.34 -3.19
C ASP A 12 4.53 -23.23 -2.54
N GLY A 13 5.18 -23.54 -1.41
CA GLY A 13 6.03 -22.58 -0.70
C GLY A 13 7.17 -22.08 -1.58
N ALA A 14 7.92 -23.00 -2.19
CA ALA A 14 9.03 -22.65 -3.08
C ALA A 14 8.59 -21.80 -4.27
N TRP A 15 7.43 -22.10 -4.87
CA TRP A 15 6.91 -21.32 -5.99
C TRP A 15 6.45 -19.92 -5.58
N ILE A 16 5.82 -19.80 -4.42
CA ILE A 16 5.42 -18.50 -3.87
C ILE A 16 6.66 -17.67 -3.58
N ASP A 17 7.68 -18.23 -2.92
CA ASP A 17 8.90 -17.51 -2.55
C ASP A 17 9.61 -16.96 -3.79
N ALA A 18 9.81 -17.79 -4.81
CA ALA A 18 10.42 -17.35 -6.07
C ALA A 18 9.57 -16.29 -6.82
N PHE A 19 8.24 -16.43 -6.80
CA PHE A 19 7.35 -15.41 -7.34
C PHE A 19 7.48 -14.07 -6.61
N MET A 20 7.59 -14.11 -5.27
CA MET A 20 7.77 -12.92 -4.44
C MET A 20 9.14 -12.27 -4.69
N GLU A 21 10.18 -13.07 -4.90
CA GLU A 21 11.51 -12.59 -5.26
C GLU A 21 11.51 -11.89 -6.63
N MET A 22 10.96 -12.51 -7.67
CA MET A 22 10.79 -11.89 -8.99
C MET A 22 10.01 -10.57 -8.90
N MET A 23 8.92 -10.55 -8.12
CA MET A 23 8.12 -9.35 -7.92
C MET A 23 8.92 -8.22 -7.25
N ALA A 24 9.80 -8.56 -6.29
CA ALA A 24 10.63 -7.59 -5.60
C ALA A 24 11.75 -7.06 -6.49
N VAL A 25 12.46 -7.95 -7.18
CA VAL A 25 13.68 -7.64 -7.94
C VAL A 25 13.35 -7.08 -9.31
N GLU A 26 12.63 -7.84 -10.14
CA GLU A 26 12.43 -7.47 -11.55
C GLU A 26 11.36 -6.39 -11.72
N ARG A 27 10.29 -6.43 -10.90
CA ARG A 27 9.17 -5.50 -11.02
C ARG A 27 9.24 -4.32 -10.06
N ALA A 28 10.27 -4.26 -9.22
CA ALA A 28 10.44 -3.24 -8.17
C ALA A 28 9.14 -2.99 -7.39
N ALA A 29 8.40 -4.06 -7.07
CA ALA A 29 7.10 -3.93 -6.44
C ALA A 29 7.25 -3.31 -5.04
N ALA A 30 6.33 -2.40 -4.69
CA ALA A 30 6.34 -1.78 -3.38
C ALA A 30 6.15 -2.83 -2.27
N ALA A 31 6.78 -2.63 -1.11
CA ALA A 31 6.68 -3.54 0.03
C ALA A 31 5.23 -3.89 0.42
N ASN A 32 4.31 -2.92 0.33
CA ASN A 32 2.89 -3.16 0.59
C ASN A 32 2.24 -4.06 -0.46
N THR A 33 2.65 -4.00 -1.72
CA THR A 33 2.20 -4.91 -2.77
C THR A 33 2.71 -6.32 -2.51
N LEU A 34 3.98 -6.47 -2.12
CA LEU A 34 4.54 -7.78 -1.77
C LEU A 34 3.79 -8.41 -0.58
N LYS A 35 3.62 -7.66 0.52
CA LYS A 35 2.88 -8.12 1.70
C LYS A 35 1.43 -8.51 1.37
N ALA A 36 0.77 -7.72 0.52
CA ALA A 36 -0.58 -7.98 0.07
C ALA A 36 -0.68 -9.27 -0.77
N TYR A 37 0.25 -9.47 -1.72
CA TYR A 37 0.27 -10.64 -2.58
C TYR A 37 0.63 -11.92 -1.83
N ALA A 38 1.60 -11.87 -0.91
CA ALA A 38 1.92 -13.01 -0.05
C ALA A 38 0.66 -13.47 0.73
N LYS A 39 -0.04 -12.55 1.39
CA LYS A 39 -1.28 -12.86 2.11
C LYS A 39 -2.39 -13.41 1.20
N ASP A 40 -2.49 -12.92 -0.03
CA ASP A 40 -3.51 -13.38 -0.97
C ASP A 40 -3.20 -14.79 -1.51
N LEU A 41 -1.94 -15.11 -1.78
CA LEU A 41 -1.52 -16.45 -2.20
C LEU A 41 -1.64 -17.47 -1.08
N GLU A 42 -1.37 -17.05 0.16
CA GLU A 42 -1.62 -17.87 1.36
C GLU A 42 -3.12 -18.19 1.54
N ASP A 43 -3.99 -17.21 1.31
CA ASP A 43 -5.44 -17.43 1.34
C ASP A 43 -5.91 -18.43 0.28
N ALA A 44 -5.35 -18.34 -0.94
CA ALA A 44 -5.62 -19.32 -1.99
C ALA A 44 -5.08 -20.71 -1.59
N ARG A 45 -3.83 -20.80 -1.14
CA ARG A 45 -3.22 -22.05 -0.67
C ARG A 45 -4.07 -22.72 0.42
N GLY A 46 -4.57 -21.95 1.39
CA GLY A 46 -5.44 -22.45 2.45
C GLY A 46 -6.78 -22.98 1.94
N PHE A 47 -7.41 -22.30 0.97
CA PHE A 47 -8.65 -22.78 0.35
C PHE A 47 -8.44 -24.10 -0.40
N LEU A 48 -7.35 -24.21 -1.15
CA LEU A 48 -7.03 -25.41 -1.94
C LEU A 48 -6.67 -26.58 -1.01
N ALA A 49 -5.87 -26.34 0.02
CA ALA A 49 -5.50 -27.35 1.01
C ALA A 49 -6.72 -27.94 1.73
N ALA A 50 -7.74 -27.11 2.04
CA ALA A 50 -8.99 -27.57 2.63
C ALA A 50 -9.78 -28.53 1.72
N LYS A 51 -9.49 -28.54 0.41
CA LYS A 51 -10.07 -29.44 -0.59
C LYS A 51 -9.12 -30.59 -0.98
N GLY A 52 -7.99 -30.74 -0.28
CA GLY A 52 -6.97 -31.74 -0.59
C GLY A 52 -6.15 -31.44 -1.85
N ASP A 53 -6.15 -30.18 -2.32
CA ASP A 53 -5.40 -29.72 -3.49
C ASP A 53 -4.27 -28.75 -3.09
N SER A 54 -3.48 -28.30 -4.05
CA SER A 54 -2.34 -27.39 -3.89
C SER A 54 -2.28 -26.40 -5.04
N LEU A 55 -1.60 -25.27 -4.88
CA LEU A 55 -1.40 -24.34 -6.00
C LEU A 55 -0.64 -25.01 -7.15
N ALA A 56 0.32 -25.88 -6.84
CA ALA A 56 1.06 -26.63 -7.84
C ALA A 56 0.20 -27.66 -8.59
N GLY A 57 -0.76 -28.29 -7.91
CA GLY A 57 -1.65 -29.33 -8.45
C GLY A 57 -2.97 -28.84 -9.05
N ALA A 58 -3.39 -27.61 -8.72
CA ALA A 58 -4.71 -27.11 -9.07
C ALA A 58 -4.99 -27.15 -10.58
N ASP A 59 -6.19 -27.57 -10.94
CA ASP A 59 -6.74 -27.42 -12.28
C ASP A 59 -7.59 -26.14 -12.39
N ALA A 60 -8.15 -25.91 -13.59
CA ALA A 60 -9.01 -24.76 -13.82
C ALA A 60 -10.27 -24.77 -12.93
N ALA A 61 -10.86 -25.95 -12.67
CA ALA A 61 -12.08 -26.07 -11.88
C ALA A 61 -11.83 -25.71 -10.40
N THR A 62 -10.69 -26.11 -9.84
CA THR A 62 -10.28 -25.72 -8.49
C THR A 62 -10.10 -24.20 -8.38
N ILE A 63 -9.45 -23.56 -9.37
CA ILE A 63 -9.25 -22.11 -9.37
C ILE A 63 -10.56 -21.34 -9.59
N GLU A 64 -11.46 -21.86 -10.42
CA GLU A 64 -12.83 -21.32 -10.57
C GLU A 64 -13.59 -21.37 -9.26
N ALA A 65 -13.53 -22.50 -8.54
CA ALA A 65 -14.17 -22.65 -7.24
C ALA A 65 -13.61 -21.66 -6.21
N TYR A 66 -12.29 -21.40 -6.22
CA TYR A 66 -11.69 -20.37 -5.35
C TYR A 66 -12.22 -18.97 -5.71
N PHE A 67 -12.27 -18.62 -7.00
CA PHE A 67 -12.74 -17.30 -7.42
C PHE A 67 -14.23 -17.06 -7.15
N ALA A 68 -15.04 -18.12 -7.20
CA ALA A 68 -16.45 -18.10 -6.79
C ALA A 68 -16.58 -17.90 -5.28
N ASP A 69 -15.80 -18.64 -4.48
CA ASP A 69 -15.78 -18.53 -3.02
C ASP A 69 -15.36 -17.13 -2.55
N LEU A 70 -14.42 -16.47 -3.24
CA LEU A 70 -14.10 -15.06 -2.98
C LEU A 70 -15.31 -14.12 -3.11
N GLY A 71 -16.26 -14.42 -3.98
CA GLY A 71 -17.51 -13.67 -4.12
C GLY A 71 -18.51 -13.95 -2.99
N ALA A 72 -18.54 -15.18 -2.48
CA ALA A 72 -19.43 -15.61 -1.40
C ALA A 72 -18.99 -15.13 -0.01
N ARG A 73 -17.70 -14.86 0.19
CA ARG A 73 -17.11 -14.46 1.49
C ARG A 73 -17.44 -13.04 1.99
N GLY A 74 -18.31 -12.29 1.31
CA GLY A 74 -18.65 -10.91 1.70
C GLY A 74 -17.47 -9.92 1.63
N LEU A 75 -16.43 -10.24 0.84
CA LEU A 75 -15.26 -9.39 0.68
C LEU A 75 -15.61 -8.10 -0.10
N SER A 76 -14.90 -7.02 0.17
CA SER A 76 -14.97 -5.85 -0.71
C SER A 76 -14.54 -6.22 -2.13
N ALA A 77 -15.18 -5.62 -3.13
CA ALA A 77 -14.86 -5.87 -4.54
C ALA A 77 -13.37 -5.64 -4.85
N ALA A 78 -12.74 -4.67 -4.19
CA ALA A 78 -11.31 -4.38 -4.30
C ALA A 78 -10.44 -5.53 -3.75
N THR A 79 -10.80 -6.11 -2.61
CA THR A 79 -10.06 -7.25 -2.03
C THR A 79 -10.21 -8.49 -2.90
N ALA A 80 -11.42 -8.81 -3.36
CA ALA A 80 -11.65 -9.95 -4.24
C ALA A 80 -10.92 -9.80 -5.59
N ALA A 81 -10.91 -8.58 -6.17
CA ALA A 81 -10.15 -8.29 -7.38
C ALA A 81 -8.63 -8.44 -7.18
N ARG A 82 -8.09 -7.96 -6.06
CA ARG A 82 -6.66 -8.07 -5.74
C ARG A 82 -6.22 -9.52 -5.56
N ARG A 83 -6.99 -10.34 -4.85
CA ARG A 83 -6.73 -11.78 -4.69
C ARG A 83 -6.72 -12.52 -6.02
N ARG A 84 -7.71 -12.27 -6.88
CA ARG A 84 -7.75 -12.81 -8.25
C ARG A 84 -6.52 -12.38 -9.07
N ALA A 85 -6.10 -11.13 -8.95
CA ALA A 85 -4.91 -10.62 -9.63
C ALA A 85 -3.62 -11.30 -9.16
N ALA A 86 -3.47 -11.51 -7.84
CA ALA A 86 -2.32 -12.22 -7.26
C ALA A 86 -2.21 -13.64 -7.83
N VAL A 87 -3.29 -14.44 -7.77
CA VAL A 87 -3.33 -15.80 -8.32
C VAL A 87 -3.02 -15.84 -9.82
N ARG A 88 -3.61 -14.95 -10.61
CA ARG A 88 -3.32 -14.86 -12.07
C ARG A 88 -1.89 -14.47 -12.38
N GLN A 89 -1.29 -13.61 -11.56
CA GLN A 89 0.09 -13.19 -11.77
C GLN A 89 1.08 -14.28 -11.35
N PHE A 90 0.75 -15.02 -10.29
CA PHE A 90 1.47 -16.21 -9.88
C PHE A 90 1.47 -17.29 -10.98
N TYR A 91 0.31 -17.70 -11.50
CA TYR A 91 0.28 -18.73 -12.56
C TYR A 91 0.94 -18.29 -13.87
N ARG A 92 0.88 -17.00 -14.21
CA ARG A 92 1.66 -16.47 -15.35
C ARG A 92 3.17 -16.55 -15.13
N PHE A 93 3.63 -16.34 -13.90
CA PHE A 93 5.04 -16.52 -13.55
C PHE A 93 5.43 -17.99 -13.61
N VAL A 94 4.68 -18.88 -12.96
CA VAL A 94 4.93 -20.33 -12.98
C VAL A 94 4.96 -20.90 -14.41
N LEU A 95 4.05 -20.43 -15.28
CA LEU A 95 4.05 -20.78 -16.71
C LEU A 95 5.29 -20.21 -17.43
N GLY A 96 5.68 -18.97 -17.12
CA GLY A 96 6.87 -18.32 -17.68
C GLY A 96 8.18 -19.02 -17.31
N GLU A 97 8.27 -19.54 -16.08
CA GLU A 97 9.39 -20.36 -15.60
C GLU A 97 9.37 -21.80 -16.14
N GLY A 98 8.32 -22.20 -16.86
CA GLY A 98 8.16 -23.56 -17.38
C GLY A 98 7.89 -24.63 -16.30
N TRP A 99 7.57 -24.23 -15.08
CA TRP A 99 7.25 -25.16 -13.99
C TRP A 99 5.87 -25.80 -14.13
N ARG A 100 5.01 -25.18 -14.94
CA ARG A 100 3.79 -25.74 -15.50
C ARG A 100 3.72 -25.47 -16.99
N THR A 101 2.99 -26.32 -17.70
CA THR A 101 2.71 -26.19 -19.14
C THR A 101 1.39 -25.47 -19.42
N ASP A 102 0.61 -25.15 -18.38
CA ASP A 102 -0.71 -24.53 -18.44
C ASP A 102 -0.90 -23.40 -17.41
N ASP A 103 -1.87 -22.51 -17.66
CA ASP A 103 -2.34 -21.49 -16.71
C ASP A 103 -3.81 -21.78 -16.33
N PRO A 104 -4.07 -22.43 -15.17
CA PRO A 104 -5.42 -22.78 -14.72
C PRO A 104 -6.26 -21.55 -14.37
N SER A 105 -5.65 -20.37 -14.18
CA SER A 105 -6.36 -19.14 -13.82
C SER A 105 -6.95 -18.38 -15.02
N ARG A 106 -6.60 -18.79 -16.24
CA ARG A 106 -6.82 -17.98 -17.45
C ARG A 106 -8.30 -17.94 -17.89
N ARG A 107 -9.06 -19.02 -17.71
CA ARG A 107 -10.45 -19.18 -18.20
C ARG A 107 -11.52 -18.51 -17.34
N VAL A 108 -11.18 -18.08 -16.11
CA VAL A 108 -12.19 -17.64 -15.15
C VAL A 108 -12.53 -16.16 -15.31
N ALA A 109 -13.43 -15.80 -16.25
CA ALA A 109 -13.83 -14.41 -16.43
C ALA A 109 -14.38 -13.82 -15.12
N ALA A 110 -13.59 -12.97 -14.46
CA ALA A 110 -14.06 -12.26 -13.28
C ALA A 110 -14.96 -11.11 -13.74
N PRO A 111 -16.13 -10.88 -13.11
CA PRO A 111 -16.90 -9.67 -13.35
C PRO A 111 -15.98 -8.47 -13.14
N LYS A 112 -15.84 -7.60 -14.14
CA LYS A 112 -15.11 -6.33 -13.98
C LYS A 112 -15.90 -5.48 -12.99
N ALA A 113 -15.52 -5.55 -11.72
CA ALA A 113 -15.99 -4.57 -10.74
C ALA A 113 -15.51 -3.20 -11.22
N GLY A 114 -16.46 -2.34 -11.61
CA GLY A 114 -16.18 -0.94 -11.87
C GLY A 114 -15.50 -0.36 -10.63
N ARG A 115 -14.34 0.28 -10.83
CA ARG A 115 -13.69 0.99 -9.72
C ARG A 115 -14.55 2.21 -9.44
N PRO A 116 -15.13 2.37 -8.24
CA PRO A 116 -15.83 3.62 -7.93
C PRO A 116 -14.83 4.77 -8.11
N LEU A 117 -15.27 5.83 -8.76
CA LEU A 117 -14.44 7.03 -8.90
C LEU A 117 -14.09 7.54 -7.50
N PRO A 118 -12.87 8.06 -7.29
CA PRO A 118 -12.53 8.73 -6.04
C PRO A 118 -13.59 9.80 -5.75
N LYS A 119 -14.15 9.78 -4.54
CA LYS A 119 -15.03 10.86 -4.09
C LYS A 119 -14.17 12.12 -3.99
N VAL A 120 -14.53 13.14 -4.74
CA VAL A 120 -13.91 14.46 -4.65
C VAL A 120 -14.68 15.29 -3.64
N LEU A 121 -13.97 15.99 -2.76
CA LEU A 121 -14.59 16.98 -1.88
C LEU A 121 -14.93 18.22 -2.70
N SER A 122 -16.11 18.76 -2.50
CA SER A 122 -16.48 20.11 -2.96
C SER A 122 -15.60 21.16 -2.29
N ARG A 123 -15.55 22.37 -2.87
CA ARG A 123 -14.80 23.48 -2.28
C ARG A 123 -15.28 23.80 -0.86
N GLU A 124 -16.59 23.78 -0.62
CA GLU A 124 -17.17 24.03 0.70
C GLU A 124 -16.80 22.94 1.72
N GLU A 125 -16.75 21.67 1.30
CA GLU A 125 -16.28 20.59 2.18
C GLU A 125 -14.79 20.73 2.53
N MET A 126 -13.98 21.18 1.57
CA MET A 126 -12.57 21.50 1.82
C MET A 126 -12.41 22.66 2.79
N ASP A 127 -13.16 23.74 2.60
CA ASP A 127 -13.14 24.92 3.47
C ASP A 127 -13.54 24.52 4.91
N ARG A 128 -14.58 23.68 5.07
CA ARG A 128 -14.98 23.13 6.38
C ARG A 128 -13.91 22.24 7.00
N LEU A 129 -13.23 21.41 6.22
CA LEU A 129 -12.17 20.53 6.70
C LEU A 129 -10.97 21.33 7.22
N ILE A 130 -10.54 22.35 6.46
CA ILE A 130 -9.43 23.24 6.85
C ILE A 130 -9.81 24.02 8.12
N ALA A 131 -11.02 24.58 8.17
CA ALA A 131 -11.51 25.30 9.34
C ALA A 131 -11.59 24.40 10.58
N ALA A 132 -12.08 23.17 10.45
CA ALA A 132 -12.13 22.21 11.55
C ALA A 132 -10.73 21.85 12.07
N ALA A 133 -9.76 21.65 11.18
CA ALA A 133 -8.38 21.39 11.57
C ALA A 133 -7.73 22.57 12.29
N ALA A 134 -8.05 23.80 11.89
CA ALA A 134 -7.55 25.03 12.51
C ALA A 134 -8.23 25.38 13.84
N ALA A 135 -9.48 24.93 14.04
CA ALA A 135 -10.25 25.18 15.26
C ALA A 135 -9.87 24.24 16.41
N GLU A 136 -9.09 23.20 16.16
CA GLU A 136 -8.62 22.30 17.20
C GLU A 136 -7.52 22.98 18.03
N ASP A 137 -7.70 22.97 19.35
CA ASP A 137 -6.79 23.69 20.24
C ASP A 137 -5.47 22.93 20.50
N GLY A 138 -4.43 23.73 20.77
CA GLY A 138 -3.14 23.23 21.22
C GLY A 138 -2.29 22.58 20.14
N LYS A 139 -1.30 21.79 20.59
CA LYS A 139 -0.23 21.30 19.71
C LYS A 139 -0.74 20.35 18.62
N GLN A 140 -1.78 19.56 18.94
CA GLN A 140 -2.39 18.62 18.01
C GLN A 140 -3.11 19.32 16.86
N GLY A 141 -3.87 20.39 17.16
CA GLY A 141 -4.51 21.19 16.13
C GLY A 141 -3.51 21.84 15.19
N LEU A 142 -2.42 22.42 15.70
CA LEU A 142 -1.34 22.96 14.87
C LEU A 142 -0.71 21.89 13.95
N ARG A 143 -0.54 20.66 14.45
CA ARG A 143 -0.07 19.53 13.64
C ARG A 143 -1.09 19.14 12.56
N MET A 144 -2.38 19.12 12.89
CA MET A 144 -3.46 18.77 11.97
C MET A 144 -3.61 19.83 10.88
N ALA A 145 -3.62 21.12 11.23
CA ALA A 145 -3.65 22.22 10.30
C ALA A 145 -2.50 22.14 9.28
N ALA A 146 -1.27 21.89 9.75
CA ALA A 146 -0.12 21.71 8.86
C ALA A 146 -0.27 20.51 7.91
N LEU A 147 -0.80 19.38 8.38
CA LEU A 147 -1.05 18.20 7.54
C LEU A 147 -2.09 18.49 6.46
N VAL A 148 -3.22 19.09 6.82
CA VAL A 148 -4.33 19.37 5.90
C VAL A 148 -3.92 20.41 4.86
N GLU A 149 -3.31 21.51 5.29
CA GLU A 149 -2.87 22.58 4.39
C GLU A 149 -1.79 22.10 3.41
N LEU A 150 -0.81 21.32 3.87
CA LEU A 150 0.19 20.72 2.98
C LEU A 150 -0.47 19.78 1.97
N ALA A 151 -1.36 18.88 2.42
CA ALA A 151 -2.06 17.96 1.54
C ALA A 151 -2.83 18.71 0.45
N TYR A 152 -3.53 19.78 0.83
CA TYR A 152 -4.34 20.58 -0.07
C TYR A 152 -3.49 21.40 -1.05
N ALA A 153 -2.49 22.13 -0.57
CA ALA A 153 -1.68 23.03 -1.39
C ALA A 153 -0.81 22.29 -2.42
N SER A 154 -0.26 21.14 -2.03
CA SER A 154 0.79 20.45 -2.80
C SER A 154 0.34 19.13 -3.43
N GLY A 155 -0.90 18.69 -3.16
CA GLY A 155 -1.46 17.45 -3.72
C GLY A 155 -0.66 16.20 -3.33
N LEU A 156 -0.02 16.23 -2.15
CA LEU A 156 0.76 15.11 -1.64
C LEU A 156 -0.15 13.93 -1.32
N ARG A 157 0.30 12.73 -1.69
CA ARG A 157 -0.31 11.51 -1.18
C ARG A 157 0.00 11.38 0.30
N VAL A 158 -0.87 10.75 1.08
CA VAL A 158 -0.67 10.52 2.52
C VAL A 158 0.73 9.96 2.82
N SER A 159 1.20 8.97 2.06
CA SER A 159 2.53 8.38 2.23
C SER A 159 3.69 9.34 1.95
N GLU A 160 3.50 10.30 1.04
CA GLU A 160 4.47 11.35 0.74
C GLU A 160 4.48 12.40 1.86
N LEU A 161 3.28 12.84 2.29
CA LEU A 161 3.08 13.83 3.35
C LEU A 161 3.70 13.40 4.69
N VAL A 162 3.32 12.21 5.18
CA VAL A 162 3.85 11.70 6.46
C VAL A 162 5.33 11.28 6.35
N GLY A 163 5.83 11.15 5.14
CA GLY A 163 7.23 10.89 4.82
C GLY A 163 8.08 12.14 4.60
N LEU A 164 7.54 13.35 4.72
CA LEU A 164 8.33 14.58 4.61
C LEU A 164 9.38 14.66 5.72
N THR A 165 10.57 15.14 5.37
CA THR A 165 11.65 15.38 6.32
C THR A 165 11.58 16.81 6.86
N TYR A 166 12.08 17.03 8.08
CA TYR A 166 12.18 18.35 8.68
C TYR A 166 13.00 19.30 7.79
N VAL A 167 14.13 18.82 7.28
CA VAL A 167 15.02 19.61 6.40
C VAL A 167 14.35 20.05 5.10
N ALA A 168 13.34 19.31 4.62
CA ALA A 168 12.60 19.68 3.41
C ALA A 168 11.75 20.95 3.59
N VAL A 169 11.41 21.33 4.83
CA VAL A 169 10.59 22.52 5.12
C VAL A 169 11.29 23.57 5.99
N ALA A 170 12.42 23.22 6.62
CA ALA A 170 13.10 24.06 7.61
C ALA A 170 13.50 25.45 7.09
N ARG A 171 13.72 25.59 5.78
CA ARG A 171 14.10 26.86 5.12
C ARG A 171 12.93 27.59 4.46
N ASP A 172 11.70 27.27 4.87
CA ASP A 172 10.48 27.94 4.39
C ASP A 172 10.35 28.01 2.85
N PRO A 173 10.54 26.87 2.15
CA PRO A 173 10.62 26.88 0.69
C PRO A 173 9.28 27.21 0.04
N ALA A 174 9.32 27.71 -1.20
CA ALA A 174 8.13 27.86 -2.04
C ALA A 174 7.69 26.55 -2.71
N TYR A 175 8.58 25.55 -2.76
CA TYR A 175 8.33 24.27 -3.43
C TYR A 175 8.93 23.11 -2.63
N LEU A 176 8.25 21.96 -2.64
CA LEU A 176 8.76 20.69 -2.11
C LEU A 176 9.19 19.78 -3.26
N MET A 177 10.33 19.10 -3.12
CA MET A 177 10.69 18.01 -4.01
C MET A 177 10.01 16.71 -3.53
N VAL A 178 9.20 16.11 -4.38
CA VAL A 178 8.38 14.94 -4.05
C VAL A 178 8.71 13.78 -4.96
N LYS A 179 9.08 12.64 -4.38
CA LYS A 179 9.35 11.41 -5.11
C LYS A 179 8.09 10.54 -5.20
N GLY A 180 7.55 10.43 -6.41
CA GLY A 180 6.37 9.63 -6.72
C GLY A 180 6.66 8.17 -7.05
N LYS A 181 5.62 7.45 -7.49
CA LYS A 181 5.69 6.03 -7.89
C LYS A 181 6.68 5.87 -9.06
N GLY A 182 7.55 4.86 -8.97
CA GLY A 182 8.57 4.58 -9.99
C GLY A 182 9.80 5.48 -9.89
N GLY A 183 9.99 6.17 -8.77
CA GLY A 183 11.19 6.97 -8.50
C GLY A 183 11.22 8.34 -9.18
N LYS A 184 10.15 8.74 -9.89
CA LYS A 184 10.06 10.04 -10.54
C LYS A 184 9.90 11.17 -9.51
N GLU A 185 10.68 12.23 -9.67
CA GLU A 185 10.63 13.41 -8.80
C GLU A 185 9.83 14.53 -9.44
N ARG A 186 9.12 15.32 -8.63
CA ARG A 186 8.37 16.51 -9.05
C ARG A 186 8.48 17.62 -8.03
N LEU A 187 8.43 18.86 -8.49
CA LEU A 187 8.23 20.01 -7.62
C LEU A 187 6.74 20.18 -7.31
N ALA A 188 6.41 20.31 -6.03
CA ALA A 188 5.06 20.59 -5.55
C ALA A 188 5.03 21.98 -4.91
N PRO A 189 4.25 22.93 -5.43
CA PRO A 189 4.21 24.29 -4.90
C PRO A 189 3.57 24.32 -3.51
N LEU A 190 4.01 25.27 -2.69
CA LEU A 190 3.40 25.61 -1.41
C LEU A 190 2.80 27.00 -1.49
N ASN A 191 1.52 27.13 -1.15
CA ASN A 191 0.87 28.42 -0.99
C ASN A 191 1.17 29.02 0.40
N ASP A 192 0.81 30.28 0.61
CA ASP A 192 1.09 30.98 1.87
C ASP A 192 0.37 30.35 3.07
N ALA A 193 -0.82 29.79 2.87
CA ALA A 193 -1.56 29.10 3.93
C ALA A 193 -0.79 27.87 4.46
N ALA A 194 -0.30 27.01 3.56
CA ALA A 194 0.53 25.86 3.92
C ALA A 194 1.84 26.27 4.59
N ARG A 195 2.52 27.30 4.08
CA ARG A 195 3.76 27.80 4.69
C ARG A 195 3.51 28.36 6.09
N THR A 196 2.42 29.08 6.27
CA THR A 196 2.01 29.63 7.58
C THR A 196 1.69 28.51 8.57
N ALA A 197 0.89 27.52 8.17
CA ALA A 197 0.54 26.39 9.02
C ALA A 197 1.77 25.56 9.41
N VAL A 198 2.70 25.32 8.48
CA VAL A 198 3.96 24.63 8.76
C VAL A 198 4.80 25.41 9.77
N LYS A 199 4.96 26.73 9.61
CA LYS A 199 5.69 27.56 10.58
C LYS A 199 5.10 27.45 11.98
N ALA A 200 3.78 27.62 12.11
CA ALA A 200 3.09 27.50 13.38
C ALA A 200 3.27 26.12 14.03
N TYR A 201 3.26 25.05 13.22
CA TYR A 201 3.55 23.71 13.69
C TYR A 201 5.01 23.52 14.15
N LEU A 202 5.98 24.09 13.42
CA LEU A 202 7.41 23.94 13.75
C LEU A 202 7.74 24.47 15.16
N GLU A 203 7.06 25.52 15.62
CA GLU A 203 7.19 26.05 16.99
C GLU A 203 6.84 25.02 18.07
N VAL A 204 5.88 24.14 17.79
CA VAL A 204 5.41 23.12 18.74
C VAL A 204 5.90 21.71 18.43
N ARG A 205 6.59 21.50 17.30
CA ARG A 205 7.00 20.19 16.77
C ARG A 205 7.77 19.34 17.79
N LYS A 206 8.63 19.96 18.62
CA LYS A 206 9.44 19.25 19.62
C LYS A 206 8.61 18.43 20.61
N ALA A 207 7.36 18.81 20.86
CA ALA A 207 6.46 18.08 21.73
C ALA A 207 6.04 16.69 21.19
N PHE A 208 6.29 16.43 19.90
CA PHE A 208 5.95 15.18 19.22
C PHE A 208 7.15 14.24 19.06
N LEU A 209 8.32 14.64 19.56
CA LEU A 209 9.49 13.76 19.56
C LEU A 209 9.26 12.58 20.52
N THR A 210 9.88 11.45 20.20
CA THR A 210 9.90 10.29 21.09
C THR A 210 10.60 10.63 22.41
N LYS A 211 10.15 10.00 23.50
CA LYS A 211 10.72 10.23 24.84
C LYS A 211 12.23 9.96 24.81
N GLY A 212 13.03 10.97 25.15
CA GLY A 212 14.49 10.91 25.17
C GLY A 212 15.17 11.28 23.84
N ALA A 213 14.44 11.47 22.75
CA ALA A 213 15.01 11.94 21.49
C ALA A 213 15.20 13.46 21.50
N LYS A 214 16.40 13.91 21.12
CA LYS A 214 16.73 15.34 20.97
C LYS A 214 16.24 15.93 19.65
N ASP A 215 16.13 15.09 18.61
CA ASP A 215 15.62 15.49 17.29
C ASP A 215 15.06 14.28 16.51
N SER A 216 14.42 14.54 15.37
CA SER A 216 13.92 13.54 14.42
C SER A 216 14.09 14.06 12.99
N PRO A 217 14.45 13.21 12.01
CA PRO A 217 14.54 13.62 10.62
C PRO A 217 13.19 13.93 9.99
N TRP A 218 12.08 13.45 10.58
CA TRP A 218 10.73 13.53 9.98
C TRP A 218 10.01 14.82 10.36
N LEU A 219 9.33 15.47 9.43
CA LEU A 219 8.52 16.65 9.74
C LEU A 219 7.46 16.32 10.81
N PHE A 220 6.78 15.18 10.66
CA PHE A 220 5.76 14.69 11.59
C PHE A 220 6.26 13.46 12.38
N PRO A 221 7.06 13.65 13.44
CA PRO A 221 7.53 12.53 14.27
C PRO A 221 6.38 11.89 15.04
N SER A 222 6.55 10.61 15.38
CA SER A 222 5.62 9.83 16.20
C SER A 222 6.39 8.76 16.98
N SER A 223 5.78 8.26 18.05
CA SER A 223 6.29 7.13 18.83
C SER A 223 6.08 5.75 18.20
N GLY A 224 5.47 5.70 17.01
CA GLY A 224 5.29 4.46 16.26
C GLY A 224 6.62 3.83 15.78
N ALA A 225 6.56 2.56 15.37
CA ALA A 225 7.75 1.77 14.98
C ALA A 225 8.58 2.41 13.85
N THR A 226 7.98 3.24 13.00
CA THR A 226 8.64 3.94 11.89
C THR A 226 9.25 5.30 12.30
N GLY A 227 9.02 5.75 13.54
CA GLY A 227 9.49 7.04 14.06
C GLY A 227 8.79 8.28 13.47
N ARG A 228 7.75 8.07 12.67
CA ARG A 228 6.94 9.11 12.01
C ARG A 228 5.46 8.76 12.05
N LEU A 229 4.60 9.75 11.78
CA LEU A 229 3.18 9.53 11.65
C LEU A 229 2.89 8.48 10.53
N THR A 230 1.95 7.58 10.75
CA THR A 230 1.57 6.50 9.81
C THR A 230 0.08 6.48 9.58
#